data_AF-A0A3G8LTG5-F1
#
_entry.id   AF-A0A3G8LTG5-F1
#
_cell.length_a   1.000
_cell.length_b   1.000
_cell.length_c   1.000
_cell.angle_alpha   90.00
_cell.angle_beta   90.00
_cell.angle_gamma   90.00
#
_symmetry.space_group_name_H-M   'P 1'
#
loop_
_entity.id
_entity.type
_entity.pdbx_description
1 polymer ?
#
loop_
_entity_poly.entity_id
_entity_poly.type
_entity_poly.pdbx_seq_one_letter_code
_entity_poly.pdbx_strand_id
1 'polypeptide(L)'
;MKKVLVVAAVMLTYLTCISTAHAGIVSSEQVIVQQQNIYNKQQVISMLDNVEVQNKLVALGVSLADAEMRIASMTDQEVNQLNTQINDMPAAAGGVVGVVVTVLVVLVVLDLVGVTDVFSFIRPIN
;
A
#
# COMPACT_ATOMS: atom_id res chain seq x y z
N MET A 1 36.77 -51.73 -31.59
CA MET A 1 37.01 -50.85 -30.42
C MET A 1 36.82 -49.37 -30.74
N LYS A 2 37.46 -48.80 -31.78
CA LYS A 2 37.33 -47.37 -32.14
C LYS A 2 35.88 -46.88 -32.39
N LYS A 3 35.04 -47.69 -33.04
CA LYS A 3 33.62 -47.35 -33.31
C LYS A 3 32.76 -47.29 -32.03
N VAL A 4 33.08 -48.13 -31.04
CA VAL A 4 32.38 -48.13 -29.74
C VAL A 4 32.72 -46.87 -28.94
N LEU A 5 33.97 -46.43 -29.03
CA LEU A 5 34.44 -45.20 -28.37
C LEU A 5 33.79 -43.94 -28.98
N VAL A 6 33.62 -43.91 -30.31
CA VAL A 6 32.92 -42.82 -30.99
C VAL A 6 31.43 -42.78 -30.62
N VAL A 7 30.75 -43.93 -30.56
CA VAL A 7 29.34 -44.00 -30.16
C VAL A 7 29.15 -43.56 -28.70
N ALA A 8 30.06 -43.94 -27.80
CA ALA A 8 30.04 -43.52 -26.41
C ALA A 8 30.27 -42.01 -26.25
N ALA A 9 31.21 -41.43 -27.01
CA ALA A 9 31.47 -39.99 -26.98
C ALA A 9 30.28 -39.16 -27.49
N VAL A 10 29.60 -39.65 -28.53
CA VAL A 10 28.39 -39.01 -29.06
C VAL A 10 27.26 -39.06 -28.03
N MET A 11 27.01 -40.21 -27.39
CA MET A 11 26.01 -40.32 -26.32
C MET A 11 26.28 -39.40 -25.13
N LEU A 12 27.54 -39.25 -24.73
CA LEU A 12 27.92 -38.36 -23.62
C LEU A 12 27.64 -36.89 -23.94
N THR A 13 27.85 -36.48 -25.19
CA THR A 13 27.59 -35.11 -25.65
C THR A 13 26.10 -34.79 -25.69
N TYR A 14 25.24 -35.77 -26.01
CA TYR A 14 23.78 -35.59 -25.96
C TYR A 14 23.25 -35.38 -24.53
N LEU A 15 23.91 -35.94 -23.52
CA LEU A 15 23.51 -35.77 -22.12
C LEU A 15 23.74 -34.35 -21.59
N THR A 16 24.74 -33.63 -22.12
CA THR A 16 25.08 -32.27 -21.69
C THR A 16 24.19 -31.18 -22.32
N CYS A 17 23.39 -31.54 -23.32
CA CYS A 17 22.47 -30.63 -24.01
C CYS A 17 21.12 -30.47 -23.29
N ILE A 18 20.91 -31.14 -22.16
CA ILE A 18 19.69 -30.99 -21.35
C ILE A 18 19.82 -29.67 -20.58
N SER A 19 19.46 -28.56 -21.24
CA SER A 19 19.29 -27.28 -20.58
C SER A 19 18.13 -27.39 -19.58
N THR A 20 18.44 -27.40 -18.29
CA THR A 20 17.44 -27.26 -17.24
C THR A 20 16.90 -25.84 -17.29
N ALA A 21 15.76 -25.64 -17.96
CA ALA A 21 15.00 -24.41 -17.84
C ALA A 21 14.44 -24.35 -16.41
N HIS A 22 15.12 -23.63 -15.52
CA HIS A 22 14.58 -23.26 -14.22
C HIS A 22 13.44 -22.26 -14.43
N ALA A 23 12.25 -22.78 -14.72
CA ALA A 23 11.03 -22.02 -14.52
C ALA A 23 10.84 -21.89 -13.00
N GLY A 24 11.39 -20.81 -12.43
CA GLY A 24 11.02 -20.41 -11.08
C GLY A 24 9.52 -20.24 -11.04
N ILE A 25 8.84 -21.02 -10.19
CA ILE A 25 7.46 -20.79 -9.84
C ILE A 25 7.37 -19.40 -9.21
N VAL A 26 7.03 -18.40 -10.02
CA VAL A 26 6.58 -17.11 -9.49
C VAL A 26 5.21 -17.40 -8.92
N SER A 27 5.13 -17.61 -7.60
CA SER A 27 3.84 -17.83 -6.97
C SER A 27 3.00 -16.56 -7.13
N SER A 28 1.68 -16.69 -7.29
CA SER A 28 0.79 -15.54 -7.35
C SER A 28 1.00 -14.60 -6.15
N GLU A 29 1.45 -15.12 -5.00
CA GLU A 29 1.80 -14.34 -3.82
C GLU A 29 2.97 -13.38 -4.07
N GLN A 30 4.00 -13.79 -4.83
CA GLN A 30 5.11 -12.91 -5.17
C GLN A 30 4.67 -11.75 -6.07
N VAL A 31 3.75 -12.02 -7.02
CA VAL A 31 3.16 -10.98 -7.88
C VAL A 31 2.27 -10.04 -7.06
N ILE A 32 1.45 -10.59 -6.16
CA ILE A 32 0.56 -9.80 -5.28
C ILE A 32 1.38 -8.90 -4.35
N VAL A 33 2.45 -9.42 -3.73
CA VAL A 33 3.34 -8.63 -2.86
C VAL A 33 3.98 -7.49 -3.64
N GLN A 34 4.47 -7.75 -4.85
CA GLN A 34 5.07 -6.72 -5.68
C GLN A 34 4.04 -5.65 -6.11
N GLN A 35 2.81 -6.05 -6.43
CA GLN A 35 1.73 -5.10 -6.72
C GLN A 35 1.33 -4.29 -5.49
N GLN A 36 1.17 -4.91 -4.33
CA GLN A 36 0.87 -4.20 -3.08
C GLN A 36 1.93 -3.15 -2.75
N ASN A 37 3.21 -3.44 -2.96
CA ASN A 37 4.29 -2.47 -2.74
C ASN A 37 4.19 -1.25 -3.69
N ILE A 38 3.86 -1.48 -4.96
CA ILE A 38 3.63 -0.38 -5.93
C ILE A 38 2.44 0.48 -5.49
N TYR A 39 1.32 -0.15 -5.13
CA TYR A 39 0.13 0.56 -4.62
C TYR A 39 0.44 1.35 -3.34
N ASN A 40 1.18 0.75 -2.41
CA ASN A 40 1.60 1.38 -1.16
C ASN A 40 2.44 2.65 -1.40
N LYS A 41 3.38 2.61 -2.35
CA LYS A 41 4.19 3.76 -2.71
C LYS A 41 3.35 4.86 -3.38
N GLN A 42 2.44 4.48 -4.27
CA GLN A 42 1.51 5.41 -4.93
C GLN A 42 0.60 6.12 -3.90
N GLN A 43 0.14 5.40 -2.88
CA GLN A 43 -0.68 5.95 -1.80
C GLN A 43 0.07 7.01 -0.99
N VAL A 44 1.32 6.74 -0.58
CA VAL A 44 2.15 7.72 0.14
C VAL A 44 2.39 8.98 -0.71
N ILE A 45 2.65 8.83 -2.00
CA ILE A 45 2.83 9.96 -2.92
C ILE A 45 1.52 10.77 -3.03
N SER A 46 0.38 10.10 -3.15
CA SER A 46 -0.92 10.78 -3.19
C SER A 46 -1.25 11.53 -1.90
N MET A 47 -0.75 11.06 -0.75
CA MET A 47 -0.88 11.76 0.51
C MET A 47 -0.03 13.04 0.54
N LEU A 48 1.18 13.01 -0.03
CA LEU A 48 2.03 14.19 -0.17
C LEU A 48 1.39 15.27 -1.08
N ASP A 49 0.55 14.88 -2.02
CA ASP A 49 -0.21 15.81 -2.89
C ASP A 49 -1.27 16.62 -2.11
N ASN A 50 -1.64 16.19 -0.89
CA ASN A 50 -2.59 16.95 -0.07
C ASN A 50 -1.99 18.26 0.43
N VAL A 51 -2.64 19.38 0.11
CA VAL A 51 -2.22 20.74 0.49
C VAL A 51 -2.00 20.88 2.01
N GLU A 52 -2.81 20.20 2.83
CA GLU A 52 -2.63 20.22 4.29
C GLU A 52 -1.32 19.56 4.74
N VAL A 53 -0.96 18.42 4.13
CA VAL A 53 0.30 17.71 4.38
C VAL A 53 1.48 18.56 3.94
N GLN A 54 1.39 19.17 2.75
CA GLN A 54 2.41 20.09 2.24
C GLN A 54 2.65 21.27 3.17
N ASN A 55 1.60 21.95 3.60
CA ASN A 55 1.69 23.07 4.53
C ASN A 55 2.32 22.65 5.86
N LYS A 56 1.99 21.44 6.35
CA LYS A 56 2.57 20.91 7.58
C LYS A 56 4.06 20.59 7.41
N LEU A 57 4.48 20.02 6.29
CA LEU A 57 5.89 19.75 5.99
C LEU A 57 6.70 21.04 5.86
N VAL A 58 6.16 22.05 5.17
CA VAL A 58 6.79 23.38 5.06
C VAL A 58 6.90 24.04 6.43
N ALA A 59 5.87 23.93 7.28
CA ALA A 59 5.93 24.44 8.65
C ALA A 59 6.99 23.73 9.52
N LEU A 60 7.34 22.48 9.19
CA LEU A 60 8.43 21.73 9.81
C LEU A 60 9.80 22.00 9.16
N GLY A 61 9.86 22.87 8.14
CA GLY A 61 11.10 23.21 7.42
C GLY A 61 11.52 22.19 6.37
N VAL A 62 10.63 21.28 5.97
CA VAL A 62 10.90 20.26 4.93
C VAL A 62 10.36 20.74 3.59
N SER A 63 11.21 20.73 2.56
CA SER A 63 10.77 21.06 1.20
C SER A 63 10.03 19.87 0.57
N LEU A 64 9.07 20.14 -0.32
CA LEU A 64 8.35 19.08 -1.03
C LEU A 64 9.29 18.20 -1.86
N ALA A 65 10.23 18.81 -2.57
CA ALA A 65 11.19 18.10 -3.41
C ALA A 65 12.05 17.13 -2.59
N ASP A 66 12.46 17.53 -1.38
CA ASP A 66 13.22 16.64 -0.49
C ASP A 66 12.35 15.49 0.05
N ALA A 67 11.07 15.75 0.36
CA ALA A 67 10.13 14.73 0.81
C ALA A 67 9.86 13.69 -0.30
N GLU A 68 9.63 14.15 -1.54
CA GLU A 68 9.47 13.28 -2.71
C GLU A 68 10.71 12.42 -2.95
N MET A 69 11.90 13.02 -2.89
CA MET A 69 13.16 12.30 -3.07
C MET A 69 13.36 11.24 -1.99
N ARG A 70 12.99 11.55 -0.73
CA ARG A 70 13.05 10.60 0.38
C ARG A 70 12.12 9.41 0.13
N ILE A 71 10.86 9.64 -0.23
CA ILE A 71 9.88 8.58 -0.53
C ILE A 71 10.30 7.77 -1.76
N ALA A 72 10.88 8.43 -2.77
CA ALA A 72 11.39 7.75 -3.96
C ALA A 72 12.55 6.80 -3.60
N SER A 73 13.42 7.21 -2.67
CA SER A 73 14.57 6.44 -2.19
C SER A 73 14.25 5.35 -1.17
N MET A 74 13.05 5.35 -0.58
CA MET A 74 12.64 4.33 0.40
C MET A 74 12.51 2.96 -0.25
N THR A 75 12.95 1.95 0.49
CA THR A 75 12.74 0.54 0.17
C THR A 75 11.29 0.14 0.40
N ASP A 76 10.84 -0.94 -0.24
CA ASP A 76 9.46 -1.43 -0.11
C ASP A 76 9.05 -1.70 1.35
N GLN A 77 9.99 -2.17 2.17
CA GLN A 77 9.75 -2.43 3.59
C GLN A 77 9.54 -1.13 4.38
N GLU A 78 10.32 -0.09 4.10
CA GLU A 78 10.22 1.21 4.75
C GLU A 78 8.91 1.92 4.38
N VAL A 79 8.49 1.82 3.10
CA VAL A 79 7.19 2.36 2.65
C VAL A 79 6.03 1.65 3.35
N ASN A 80 6.11 0.33 3.51
CA ASN A 80 5.07 -0.43 4.20
C ASN A 80 4.99 -0.04 5.69
N GLN A 81 6.13 0.09 6.37
CA GLN A 81 6.16 0.55 7.76
C GLN A 81 5.62 1.98 7.93
N LEU A 82 5.90 2.87 6.98
CA LEU A 82 5.36 4.22 6.98
C LEU A 82 3.84 4.21 6.80
N ASN A 83 3.33 3.43 5.84
CA ASN A 83 1.89 3.28 5.64
C ASN A 83 1.20 2.71 6.88
N THR A 84 1.76 1.70 7.54
CA THR A 84 1.19 1.18 8.79
C THR A 84 1.11 2.27 9.86
N GLN A 85 2.17 3.07 10.04
CA GLN A 85 2.17 4.18 11.00
C GLN A 85 1.14 5.27 10.66
N ILE A 86 0.99 5.61 9.37
CA ILE A 86 -0.01 6.59 8.92
C ILE A 86 -1.44 6.06 9.13
N ASN A 87 -1.68 4.77 8.89
CA ASN A 87 -2.99 4.15 9.12
C ASN A 87 -3.31 4.00 10.63
N ASP A 88 -2.30 3.80 11.48
CA ASP A 88 -2.46 3.73 12.94
C ASP A 88 -2.63 5.12 13.59
N MET A 89 -2.21 6.20 12.92
CA MET A 89 -2.57 7.54 13.36
C MET A 89 -4.09 7.69 13.24
N PRO A 90 -4.81 8.09 14.31
CA PRO A 90 -6.25 8.26 14.24
C PRO A 90 -6.59 9.27 13.14
N ALA A 91 -7.02 8.78 11.98
CA ALA A 91 -7.49 9.57 10.84
C ALA A 91 -8.86 10.19 11.13
N ALA A 92 -9.04 10.66 12.37
CA ALA A 92 -10.30 11.06 12.98
C ALA A 92 -10.97 12.27 12.30
N ALA A 93 -10.35 12.87 11.28
CA ALA A 93 -10.87 14.04 10.58
C ALA A 93 -10.84 13.97 9.04
N GLY A 94 -10.11 13.04 8.41
CA GLY A 94 -9.82 13.14 6.96
C GLY A 94 -10.30 12.00 6.06
N GLY A 95 -10.56 10.82 6.61
CA GLY A 95 -10.98 9.65 5.82
C GLY A 95 -12.50 9.53 5.66
N VAL A 96 -12.96 8.64 4.77
CA VAL A 96 -14.40 8.27 4.64
C VAL A 96 -14.99 7.91 6.00
N VAL A 97 -14.24 7.18 6.83
CA VAL A 97 -14.64 6.85 8.21
C VAL A 97 -14.80 8.11 9.06
N GLY A 98 -13.88 9.06 8.97
CA GLY A 98 -13.97 10.35 9.67
C GLY A 98 -15.20 11.13 9.26
N VAL A 99 -15.46 11.29 7.96
CA VAL A 99 -16.65 11.98 7.44
C VAL A 99 -17.93 11.30 7.92
N VAL A 100 -18.02 9.96 7.84
CA VAL A 100 -19.19 9.21 8.30
C VAL A 100 -19.41 9.42 9.79
N VAL A 101 -18.37 9.37 10.62
CA VAL A 101 -18.46 9.61 12.07
C VAL A 101 -18.87 11.05 12.37
N THR A 102 -18.30 12.05 11.69
CA THR A 102 -18.67 13.46 11.87
C THR A 102 -20.14 13.70 11.53
N VAL A 103 -20.62 13.17 10.40
CA VAL A 103 -22.03 13.27 10.02
C VAL A 103 -22.92 12.61 11.08
N LEU A 104 -22.52 11.44 11.59
CA LEU A 104 -23.23 10.74 12.67
C LEU A 104 -23.36 11.62 13.93
N VAL A 105 -22.26 12.24 14.37
CA VAL A 105 -22.25 13.13 15.55
C VAL A 105 -23.14 14.35 15.33
N VAL A 106 -23.08 14.99 14.16
CA VAL A 106 -23.94 16.13 13.82
C VAL A 106 -25.41 15.73 13.86
N LEU A 107 -25.79 14.59 13.27
CA LEU A 107 -27.16 14.10 13.28
C LEU A 107 -27.65 13.79 14.70
N VAL A 108 -26.81 13.19 15.56
CA VAL A 108 -27.14 12.94 16.96
C VAL A 108 -27.43 14.24 17.71
N VAL A 109 -26.63 15.29 17.49
CA VAL A 109 -26.86 16.60 18.11
C VAL A 109 -28.16 17.24 17.60
N LEU A 110 -28.44 17.17 16.29
CA LEU A 110 -29.67 17.69 15.71
C LEU A 110 -30.92 16.97 16.23
N ASP A 111 -30.84 15.66 16.48
CA ASP A 111 -31.89 14.84 17.08
C ASP A 111 -32.19 15.26 18.52
N LEU A 112 -31.13 15.49 19.33
CA LEU A 112 -31.28 15.95 20.71
C LEU A 112 -31.97 17.32 20.78
N VAL A 113 -31.64 18.24 19.87
CA VAL A 113 -32.27 19.56 19.78
C VAL A 113 -33.70 19.47 19.24
N GLY A 114 -34.11 18.33 18.65
CA GLY A 114 -35.45 18.12 18.09
C GLY A 114 -35.64 18.74 16.71
N VAL A 115 -34.54 19.01 15.98
CA VAL A 115 -34.58 19.48 14.58
C VAL A 115 -34.87 18.31 13.63
N THR A 116 -34.39 17.11 13.98
CA THR A 116 -34.58 15.88 13.23
C THR A 116 -35.10 14.75 14.13
N ASP A 117 -35.60 13.67 13.51
CA ASP A 117 -35.90 12.38 14.15
C ASP A 117 -35.30 11.27 13.28
N VAL A 118 -33.97 11.16 13.31
CA VAL A 118 -33.20 10.15 12.58
C VAL A 118 -32.94 8.93 13.47
N PHE A 119 -32.80 9.12 14.78
CA PHE A 119 -32.52 8.05 15.73
C PHE A 119 -33.69 7.89 16.70
N SER A 120 -34.60 6.94 16.42
CA SER A 120 -35.82 6.71 17.23
C SER A 120 -35.58 6.34 18.70
N PHE A 121 -34.34 6.08 19.10
CA PHE A 121 -33.95 5.84 20.50
C PHE A 121 -33.47 7.10 21.23
N ILE A 122 -33.24 8.20 20.52
CA ILE A 122 -32.90 9.50 21.10
C ILE A 122 -34.21 10.25 21.35
N ARG A 123 -34.39 10.72 22.59
CA ARG A 123 -35.52 11.58 22.94
C ARG A 123 -35.03 13.03 22.93
N PRO A 124 -35.74 13.94 22.24
CA PRO A 124 -35.39 15.36 22.27
C PRO A 124 -35.47 15.89 23.70
N ILE A 125 -34.56 16.79 24.06
CA ILE A 125 -34.46 17.38 25.41
C ILE A 125 -35.44 18.53 25.65
N ASN A 126 -36.22 18.93 24.63
CA ASN A 126 -37.21 20.01 24.69
C ASN A 126 -38.63 19.49 24.57
#